data_AF-A0AAW8FND8-F1
#
_entry.id   AF-A0AAW8FND8-F1
#
_cell.length_a   1.000
_cell.length_b   1.000
_cell.length_c   1.000
_cell.angle_alpha   90.00
_cell.angle_beta   90.00
_cell.angle_gamma   90.00
#
_symmetry.space_group_name_H-M   'P 1'
#
loop_
_entity.id
_entity.type
_entity.pdbx_description
1 polymer ?
#
loop_
_entity_poly.entity_id
_entity_poly.type
_entity_poly.pdbx_seq_one_letter_code
_entity_poly.pdbx_strand_id
1 'polypeptide(L)'
;MSTGTTAGVVRARQGHAARQSGGGRALGHRQTVHRGADGGRGAGGAPTRYLAPGDPLDLPDAHEYVVKPTSEAGALYAARYTPEQHETAVRQLRRMHAEGLTAIVQPYMRGIDAGGERALQFFGGRLLHASRKRAVLPPGTAFDAAKVTHPGLEPWTPTPAELAVAERALAAVPDAPELLYARVDLVDGEDGRPRVMELELVEPNLFLCLHPESLWPVVEAVLAAAGR
;
A
#
# COMPACT_ATOMS: atom_id res chain seq x y z
N MET A 1 10.57 7.04 -36.42
CA MET A 1 10.84 8.06 -35.39
C MET A 1 10.47 7.43 -34.06
N SER A 2 11.47 7.08 -33.25
CA SER A 2 11.30 6.39 -31.96
C SER A 2 11.19 7.45 -30.87
N THR A 3 10.05 7.51 -30.18
CA THR A 3 9.84 8.37 -29.02
C THR A 3 10.13 7.55 -27.77
N GLY A 4 11.32 7.76 -27.19
CA GLY A 4 11.73 7.15 -25.94
C GLY A 4 10.97 7.77 -24.76
N THR A 5 10.16 6.96 -24.08
CA THR A 5 9.59 7.32 -22.78
C THR A 5 10.69 7.21 -21.72
N THR A 6 11.02 8.34 -21.11
CA THR A 6 12.05 8.43 -20.08
C THR A 6 11.48 7.94 -18.75
N ALA A 7 12.08 6.89 -18.17
CA ALA A 7 11.72 6.37 -16.85
C ALA A 7 12.13 7.39 -15.75
N GLY A 8 11.14 8.02 -15.12
CA GLY A 8 11.35 8.94 -14.00
C GLY A 8 11.37 8.19 -12.68
N VAL A 9 12.56 7.94 -12.13
CA VAL A 9 12.72 7.49 -10.74
C VAL A 9 12.50 8.68 -9.82
N VAL A 10 11.37 8.74 -9.11
CA VAL A 10 11.17 9.75 -8.06
C VAL A 10 11.95 9.32 -6.82
N ARG A 11 13.15 9.88 -6.63
CA ARG A 11 13.86 9.80 -5.35
C ARG A 11 13.09 10.62 -4.30
N ALA A 12 12.55 9.95 -3.30
CA ALA A 12 12.09 10.61 -2.08
C ALA A 12 13.28 11.38 -1.46
N ARG A 13 13.22 12.71 -1.48
CA ARG A 13 14.18 13.54 -0.75
C ARG A 13 13.85 13.38 0.74
N GLN A 14 14.82 12.89 1.51
CA GLN A 14 14.74 12.98 2.97
C GLN A 14 14.65 14.45 3.36
N GLY A 15 13.50 14.87 3.90
CA GLY A 15 13.33 16.20 4.46
C GLY A 15 14.28 16.36 5.65
N HIS A 16 15.19 17.33 5.56
CA HIS A 16 15.99 17.76 6.70
C HIS A 16 15.06 18.37 7.76
N ALA A 17 14.91 17.69 8.89
CA ALA A 17 14.23 18.25 10.05
C ALA A 17 15.07 19.42 10.59
N ALA A 18 14.57 20.65 10.43
CA ALA A 18 15.11 21.81 11.12
C ALA A 18 15.00 21.59 12.63
N ARG A 19 16.14 21.65 13.33
CA ARG A 19 16.18 21.60 14.80
C ARG A 19 15.42 22.80 15.35
N GLN A 20 14.25 22.57 15.95
CA GLN A 20 13.68 23.47 16.92
C GLN A 20 13.79 22.82 18.31
N SER A 21 14.46 23.53 19.20
CA SER A 21 14.60 23.21 20.61
C SER A 21 13.26 23.42 21.33
N GLY A 22 12.67 22.35 21.85
CA GLY A 22 11.47 22.43 22.69
C GLY A 22 10.91 21.04 22.96
N GLY A 23 10.95 20.61 24.22
CA GLY A 23 10.56 19.28 24.66
C GLY A 23 9.12 18.92 24.30
N GLY A 24 8.98 17.90 23.46
CA GLY A 24 7.73 17.22 23.15
C GLY A 24 8.08 15.98 22.33
N ARG A 25 7.88 14.80 22.90
CA ARG A 25 8.14 13.52 22.24
C ARG A 25 7.20 13.43 21.02
N ALA A 26 7.73 13.72 19.84
CA ALA A 26 7.02 13.48 18.58
C ALA A 26 6.84 11.96 18.44
N LEU A 27 5.59 11.51 18.56
CA LEU A 27 5.19 10.15 18.18
C LEU A 27 5.49 10.01 16.67
N GLY A 28 6.40 9.09 16.34
CA GLY A 28 6.89 8.87 14.98
C GLY A 28 5.74 8.70 14.00
N HIS A 29 5.81 9.43 12.89
CA HIS A 29 4.87 9.32 11.79
C HIS A 29 4.99 7.94 11.15
N ARG A 30 3.83 7.28 11.02
CA ARG A 30 3.66 5.96 10.44
C ARG A 30 3.93 5.98 8.93
N GLN A 31 4.80 5.14 8.39
CA GLN A 31 5.21 5.13 6.98
C GLN A 31 4.95 3.78 6.29
N THR A 32 3.91 3.71 5.45
CA THR A 32 3.82 2.68 4.39
C THR A 32 4.44 3.23 3.10
N VAL A 33 5.23 2.44 2.39
CA VAL A 33 5.76 2.80 1.06
C VAL A 33 4.98 2.06 -0.02
N HIS A 34 4.14 2.77 -0.77
CA HIS A 34 3.46 2.17 -1.92
C HIS A 34 4.41 2.09 -3.13
N ARG A 35 4.96 0.90 -3.39
CA ARG A 35 5.48 0.58 -4.73
C ARG A 35 4.36 -0.07 -5.53
N GLY A 36 3.74 0.70 -6.43
CA GLY A 36 3.14 0.11 -7.61
C GLY A 36 4.27 -0.57 -8.37
N ALA A 37 4.16 -1.88 -8.59
CA ALA A 37 5.09 -2.56 -9.47
C ALA A 37 4.90 -1.97 -10.87
N ASP A 38 5.86 -1.17 -11.35
CA ASP A 38 5.90 -0.74 -12.74
C ASP A 38 5.71 -1.97 -13.63
N GLY A 39 4.94 -1.83 -14.71
CA GLY A 39 4.58 -2.88 -15.67
C GLY A 39 5.76 -3.53 -16.42
N GLY A 40 6.98 -3.43 -15.90
CA GLY A 40 8.20 -4.02 -16.42
C GLY A 40 9.06 -4.65 -15.32
N ARG A 41 8.52 -5.66 -14.61
CA ARG A 41 9.17 -6.91 -14.15
C ARG A 41 8.36 -7.59 -13.02
N GLY A 42 7.52 -8.56 -13.39
CA GLY A 42 7.37 -9.84 -12.67
C GLY A 42 6.29 -10.01 -11.58
N ALA A 43 5.82 -8.97 -10.89
CA ALA A 43 4.98 -9.18 -9.69
C ALA A 43 3.46 -8.97 -9.87
N GLY A 44 2.99 -8.42 -11.00
CA GLY A 44 1.55 -8.29 -11.29
C GLY A 44 0.82 -7.29 -10.37
N GLY A 45 1.39 -6.11 -10.13
CA GLY A 45 0.73 -5.06 -9.36
C GLY A 45 -0.50 -4.45 -10.05
N ALA A 46 -1.33 -3.74 -9.28
CA ALA A 46 -2.38 -2.91 -9.84
C ALA A 46 -1.77 -1.79 -10.72
N PRO A 47 -2.37 -1.44 -11.89
CA PRO A 47 -1.92 -0.32 -12.69
C PRO A 47 -1.84 0.95 -11.85
N THR A 48 -0.68 1.60 -11.83
CA THR A 48 -0.39 2.70 -10.89
C THR A 48 0.21 3.87 -11.63
N ARG A 49 -0.32 5.07 -11.41
CA ARG A 49 0.28 6.34 -11.87
C ARG A 49 0.65 7.19 -10.67
N TYR A 50 1.79 7.86 -10.75
CA TYR A 50 2.29 8.78 -9.74
C TYR A 50 2.14 10.22 -10.24
N LEU A 51 1.56 11.09 -9.41
CA LEU A 51 1.34 12.52 -9.72
C LEU A 51 1.98 13.38 -8.61
N ALA A 52 3.16 13.92 -8.88
CA ALA A 52 3.88 14.80 -7.97
C ALA A 52 3.34 16.24 -8.03
N PRO A 53 3.60 17.08 -7.00
CA PRO A 53 3.25 18.49 -7.07
C PRO A 53 3.84 19.17 -8.31
N GLY A 54 2.97 19.77 -9.12
CA GLY A 54 3.34 20.44 -10.38
C GLY A 54 3.08 19.60 -11.64
N ASP A 55 2.78 18.31 -11.52
CA ASP A 55 2.38 17.48 -12.64
C ASP A 55 0.96 17.84 -13.13
N PRO A 56 0.63 17.55 -14.41
CA PRO A 56 -0.74 17.61 -14.90
C PRO A 56 -1.68 16.73 -14.07
N LEU A 57 -2.87 17.25 -13.75
CA LEU A 57 -3.86 16.57 -12.92
C LEU A 57 -4.75 15.62 -13.76
N ASP A 58 -4.12 14.75 -14.56
CA ASP A 58 -4.79 13.91 -15.55
C ASP A 58 -5.39 12.65 -14.90
N LEU A 59 -6.65 12.76 -14.47
CA LEU A 59 -7.40 11.67 -13.84
C LEU A 59 -8.20 10.84 -14.85
N PRO A 60 -8.48 9.54 -14.56
CA PRO A 60 -9.26 8.70 -15.46
C PRO A 60 -10.69 9.20 -15.66
N ASP A 61 -11.23 8.97 -16.85
CA ASP A 61 -12.58 9.34 -17.29
C ASP A 61 -13.46 8.12 -17.67
N ALA A 62 -12.85 6.94 -17.84
CA ALA A 62 -13.56 5.74 -18.31
C ALA A 62 -13.95 4.74 -17.21
N HIS A 63 -13.33 4.83 -16.02
CA HIS A 63 -13.52 3.85 -14.95
C HIS A 63 -13.34 4.48 -13.57
N GLU A 64 -13.77 3.76 -12.54
CA GLU A 64 -13.56 4.17 -11.16
C GLU A 64 -12.09 4.03 -10.75
N TYR A 65 -11.62 4.96 -9.92
CA TYR A 65 -10.23 5.02 -9.49
C TYR A 65 -10.09 5.43 -8.03
N VAL A 66 -8.94 5.14 -7.45
CA VAL A 66 -8.55 5.56 -6.10
C VAL A 66 -7.45 6.62 -6.22
N VAL A 67 -7.58 7.69 -5.45
CA VAL A 67 -6.51 8.67 -5.22
C VAL A 67 -6.06 8.53 -3.77
N LYS A 68 -4.76 8.30 -3.56
CA LYS A 68 -4.14 8.19 -2.22
C LYS A 68 -2.69 8.71 -2.24
N PRO A 69 -2.08 9.09 -1.12
CA PRO A 69 -0.68 9.53 -1.10
C PRO A 69 0.27 8.35 -1.34
N THR A 70 1.52 8.61 -1.76
CA THR A 70 2.56 7.57 -1.92
C THR A 70 3.05 6.98 -0.60
N SER A 71 2.90 7.74 0.48
CA SER A 71 3.18 7.33 1.85
C SER A 71 1.95 7.62 2.69
N GLU A 72 1.37 6.57 3.25
CA GLU A 72 0.14 6.66 4.02
C GLU A 72 0.21 5.78 5.26
N ALA A 73 -0.54 6.15 6.29
CA ALA A 73 -0.97 5.24 7.31
C ALA A 73 -2.42 5.57 7.67
N GLY A 74 -3.26 4.56 7.84
CA GLY A 74 -4.62 4.80 8.32
C GLY A 74 -5.66 5.16 7.26
N ALA A 75 -5.38 5.02 5.96
CA ALA A 75 -6.29 5.45 4.88
C ALA A 75 -6.62 6.97 4.90
N LEU A 76 -5.69 7.79 5.40
CA LEU A 76 -5.74 9.25 5.30
C LEU A 76 -5.46 9.76 3.88
N TYR A 77 -6.42 10.49 3.32
CA TYR A 77 -6.50 10.92 1.91
C TYR A 77 -6.91 9.82 0.92
N ALA A 78 -6.89 8.53 1.25
CA ALA A 78 -7.44 7.54 0.32
C ALA A 78 -8.93 7.79 0.04
N ALA A 79 -9.33 7.93 -1.23
CA ALA A 79 -10.72 8.01 -1.66
C ALA A 79 -10.93 7.36 -3.03
N ARG A 80 -12.11 6.74 -3.19
CA ARG A 80 -12.60 6.15 -4.45
C ARG A 80 -13.48 7.18 -5.17
N TYR A 81 -13.29 7.30 -6.48
CA TYR A 81 -14.04 8.20 -7.35
C TYR A 81 -14.56 7.48 -8.58
N THR A 82 -15.74 7.89 -9.03
CA THR A 82 -16.23 7.65 -10.40
C THR A 82 -15.77 8.77 -11.34
N PRO A 83 -15.83 8.58 -12.67
CA PRO A 83 -15.56 9.66 -13.63
C PRO A 83 -16.38 10.93 -13.39
N GLU A 84 -17.64 10.80 -12.97
CA GLU A 84 -18.53 11.94 -12.67
C GLU A 84 -18.06 12.77 -11.47
N GLN A 85 -17.19 12.20 -10.63
CA GLN A 85 -16.63 12.86 -9.46
C GLN A 85 -15.26 13.52 -9.73
N HIS A 86 -14.86 13.65 -11.00
CA HIS A 86 -13.56 14.20 -11.44
C HIS A 86 -13.17 15.49 -10.71
N GLU A 87 -14.05 16.49 -10.68
CA GLU A 87 -13.77 17.76 -10.00
C GLU A 87 -13.53 17.61 -8.49
N THR A 88 -14.18 16.64 -7.85
CA THR A 88 -13.95 16.32 -6.44
C THR A 88 -12.59 15.69 -6.22
N ALA A 89 -12.19 14.76 -7.10
CA ALA A 89 -10.87 14.14 -7.07
C ALA A 89 -9.76 15.18 -7.33
N VAL A 90 -9.95 16.11 -8.27
CA VAL A 90 -9.03 17.22 -8.54
C VAL A 90 -8.87 18.11 -7.30
N ARG A 91 -9.94 18.40 -6.55
CA ARG A 91 -9.84 19.17 -5.29
C ARG A 91 -9.00 18.44 -4.24
N GLN A 92 -9.19 17.13 -4.06
CA GLN A 92 -8.33 16.34 -3.18
C GLN A 92 -6.87 16.41 -3.64
N LEU A 93 -6.61 16.20 -4.93
CA LEU A 93 -5.26 16.18 -5.47
C LEU A 93 -4.53 17.51 -5.27
N ARG A 94 -5.23 18.63 -5.51
CA ARG A 94 -4.71 19.98 -5.21
C ARG A 94 -4.38 20.16 -3.73
N ARG A 95 -5.22 19.63 -2.84
CA ARG A 95 -4.96 19.68 -1.39
C ARG A 95 -3.70 18.90 -1.03
N MET A 96 -3.56 17.68 -1.53
CA MET A 96 -2.36 16.84 -1.33
C MET A 96 -1.10 17.53 -1.86
N HIS A 97 -1.16 18.11 -3.06
CA HIS A 97 -0.04 18.81 -3.68
C HIS A 97 0.35 20.08 -2.92
N ALA A 98 -0.61 20.83 -2.39
CA ALA A 98 -0.34 21.98 -1.52
C ALA A 98 0.39 21.61 -0.22
N GLU A 99 0.23 20.35 0.24
CA GLU A 99 0.97 19.78 1.37
C GLU A 99 2.29 19.10 0.95
N GLY A 100 2.65 19.17 -0.33
CA GLY A 100 3.88 18.56 -0.87
C GLY A 100 3.81 17.05 -1.04
N LEU A 101 2.61 16.45 -0.99
CA LEU A 101 2.42 15.01 -1.12
C LEU A 101 2.37 14.60 -2.60
N THR A 102 3.08 13.52 -2.95
CA THR A 102 2.88 12.85 -4.25
C THR A 102 1.67 11.94 -4.14
N ALA A 103 0.79 11.98 -5.14
CA ALA A 103 -0.38 11.12 -5.21
C ALA A 103 -0.10 9.87 -6.04
N ILE A 104 -0.83 8.81 -5.71
CA ILE A 104 -1.01 7.60 -6.46
C ILE A 104 -2.44 7.60 -7.00
N VAL A 105 -2.57 7.27 -8.29
CA VAL A 105 -3.85 7.03 -8.96
C VAL A 105 -3.86 5.59 -9.48
N GLN A 106 -4.82 4.80 -9.02
CA GLN A 106 -4.98 3.39 -9.37
C GLN A 106 -6.43 3.12 -9.79
N PRO A 107 -6.71 2.21 -10.74
CA PRO A 107 -8.07 1.73 -10.96
C PRO A 107 -8.65 1.15 -9.67
N TYR A 108 -9.94 1.35 -9.45
CA TYR A 108 -10.62 0.68 -8.35
C TYR A 108 -10.77 -0.80 -8.67
N MET A 109 -10.12 -1.65 -7.86
CA MET A 109 -10.14 -3.09 -8.05
C MET A 109 -11.46 -3.67 -7.52
N ARG A 110 -12.42 -3.93 -8.42
CA ARG A 110 -13.75 -4.47 -8.06
C ARG A 110 -13.70 -5.80 -7.31
N GLY A 111 -12.62 -6.56 -7.45
CA GLY A 111 -12.37 -7.77 -6.67
C GLY A 111 -12.40 -7.54 -5.15
N ILE A 112 -12.11 -6.32 -4.66
CA ILE A 112 -12.21 -5.98 -3.23
C ILE A 112 -13.66 -6.13 -2.74
N ASP A 113 -14.66 -5.71 -3.53
CA ASP A 113 -16.06 -5.73 -3.10
C ASP A 113 -16.61 -7.16 -2.96
N ALA A 114 -16.13 -8.08 -3.80
CA ALA A 114 -16.55 -9.49 -3.77
C ALA A 114 -15.70 -10.36 -2.85
N GLY A 115 -14.37 -10.32 -3.03
CA GLY A 115 -13.41 -11.21 -2.38
C GLY A 115 -12.71 -10.59 -1.16
N GLY A 116 -12.82 -9.28 -0.96
CA GLY A 116 -12.00 -8.56 0.02
C GLY A 116 -10.52 -8.51 -0.39
N GLU A 117 -9.74 -7.85 0.45
CA GLU A 117 -8.28 -7.79 0.34
C GLU A 117 -7.65 -8.82 1.28
N ARG A 118 -6.66 -9.58 0.77
CA ARG A 118 -5.94 -10.59 1.55
C ARG A 118 -4.59 -10.05 1.92
N ALA A 119 -4.35 -9.91 3.22
CA ALA A 119 -3.10 -9.44 3.79
C ALA A 119 -2.28 -10.66 4.23
N LEU A 120 -1.20 -10.97 3.52
CA LEU A 120 -0.28 -12.05 3.87
C LEU A 120 0.89 -11.47 4.68
N GLN A 121 1.05 -11.93 5.91
CA GLN A 121 2.14 -11.53 6.79
C GLN A 121 3.30 -12.51 6.65
N PHE A 122 4.50 -11.96 6.39
CA PHE A 122 5.74 -12.70 6.35
C PHE A 122 6.62 -12.30 7.52
N PHE A 123 7.35 -13.26 8.07
CA PHE A 123 8.35 -13.05 9.10
C PHE A 123 9.58 -13.91 8.83
N GLY A 124 10.77 -13.32 8.88
CA GLY A 124 12.03 -14.00 8.52
C GLY A 124 12.00 -14.62 7.11
N GLY A 125 11.37 -13.92 6.16
CA GLY A 125 11.21 -14.40 4.78
C GLY A 125 10.22 -15.55 4.56
N ARG A 126 9.50 -15.99 5.59
CA ARG A 126 8.51 -17.09 5.50
C ARG A 126 7.12 -16.56 5.77
N LEU A 127 6.10 -17.15 5.15
CA LEU A 127 4.70 -16.87 5.51
C LEU A 127 4.50 -17.20 6.99
N LEU A 128 4.00 -16.23 7.75
CA LEU A 128 3.66 -16.36 9.17
C LEU A 128 2.18 -16.75 9.31
N HIS A 129 1.29 -15.92 8.79
CA HIS A 129 -0.15 -16.14 8.70
C HIS A 129 -0.75 -15.18 7.65
N ALA A 130 -2.06 -15.24 7.46
CA ALA A 130 -2.76 -14.29 6.60
C ALA A 130 -4.16 -13.97 7.14
N SER A 131 -4.66 -12.81 6.72
CA SER A 131 -5.99 -12.34 7.07
C SER A 131 -6.71 -11.79 5.84
N ARG A 132 -8.03 -11.78 5.88
CA ARG A 132 -8.89 -11.12 4.89
C ARG A 132 -9.56 -9.92 5.54
N LYS A 133 -9.65 -8.80 4.81
CA LYS A 133 -10.35 -7.58 5.22
C LYS A 133 -11.29 -7.09 4.12
N ARG A 134 -12.37 -6.43 4.51
CA ARG A 134 -13.35 -5.82 3.59
C ARG A 134 -12.81 -4.50 3.02
N ALA A 135 -13.52 -3.96 2.03
CA ALA A 135 -13.20 -2.67 1.42
C ALA A 135 -13.14 -1.55 2.46
N VAL A 136 -12.04 -0.79 2.48
CA VAL A 136 -11.89 0.43 3.31
C VAL A 136 -12.67 1.61 2.71
N LEU A 137 -12.87 1.61 1.39
CA LEU A 137 -13.43 2.72 0.63
C LEU A 137 -14.78 2.34 -0.01
N PRO A 138 -15.87 2.23 0.76
CA PRO A 138 -17.20 2.11 0.17
C PRO A 138 -17.51 3.36 -0.69
N PRO A 139 -18.41 3.24 -1.69
CA PRO A 139 -18.78 4.36 -2.57
C PRO A 139 -19.15 5.62 -1.78
N GLY A 140 -18.64 6.77 -2.21
CA GLY A 140 -18.94 8.07 -1.59
C GLY A 140 -18.14 8.39 -0.32
N THR A 141 -17.18 7.55 0.09
CA THR A 141 -16.29 7.86 1.23
C THR A 141 -15.37 9.04 0.88
N ALA A 142 -15.52 10.15 1.61
CA ALA A 142 -14.67 11.33 1.43
C ALA A 142 -13.22 11.06 1.88
N PHE A 143 -12.26 11.75 1.25
CA PHE A 143 -10.83 11.56 1.52
C PHE A 143 -10.43 11.89 2.97
N ASP A 144 -11.15 12.82 3.59
CA ASP A 144 -10.98 13.32 4.97
C ASP A 144 -11.95 12.67 5.98
N ALA A 145 -12.84 11.79 5.52
CA ALA A 145 -13.70 11.03 6.42
C ALA A 145 -12.85 10.11 7.31
N ALA A 146 -13.31 9.90 8.54
CA ALA A 146 -12.78 8.87 9.41
C ALA A 146 -13.10 7.49 8.82
N LYS A 147 -12.10 6.60 8.78
CA LYS A 147 -12.20 5.27 8.16
C LYS A 147 -11.78 4.20 9.14
N VAL A 148 -12.40 3.03 9.02
CA VAL A 148 -11.91 1.81 9.66
C VAL A 148 -10.85 1.22 8.75
N THR A 149 -9.61 1.15 9.21
CA THR A 149 -8.46 0.76 8.38
C THR A 149 -8.47 -0.70 7.94
N HIS A 150 -9.08 -1.57 8.74
CA HIS A 150 -9.12 -3.02 8.51
C HIS A 150 -10.53 -3.58 8.83
N PRO A 151 -11.56 -3.19 8.06
CA PRO A 151 -12.93 -3.55 8.38
C PRO A 151 -13.17 -5.05 8.16
N GLY A 152 -13.86 -5.70 9.09
CA GLY A 152 -14.22 -7.12 8.96
C GLY A 152 -13.02 -8.05 8.83
N LEU A 153 -11.95 -7.79 9.59
CA LEU A 153 -10.74 -8.60 9.61
C LEU A 153 -11.05 -10.02 10.12
N GLU A 154 -10.66 -11.04 9.34
CA GLU A 154 -10.85 -12.45 9.67
C GLU A 154 -9.64 -13.30 9.23
N PRO A 155 -9.39 -14.48 9.82
CA PRO A 155 -8.29 -15.36 9.41
C PRO A 155 -8.44 -15.82 7.95
N TRP A 156 -7.32 -15.97 7.24
CA TRP A 156 -7.31 -16.43 5.86
C TRP A 156 -6.24 -17.49 5.63
N THR A 157 -6.56 -18.50 4.80
CA THR A 157 -5.59 -19.46 4.29
C THR A 157 -5.26 -19.09 2.84
N PRO A 158 -4.05 -18.59 2.55
CA PRO A 158 -3.70 -18.19 1.20
C PRO A 158 -3.74 -19.36 0.23
N THR A 159 -4.23 -19.10 -0.98
CA THR A 159 -4.09 -20.04 -2.08
C THR A 159 -2.63 -20.10 -2.56
N PRO A 160 -2.22 -21.18 -3.24
CA PRO A 160 -0.88 -21.25 -3.83
C PRO A 160 -0.59 -20.09 -4.81
N ALA A 161 -1.61 -19.59 -5.52
CA ALA A 161 -1.47 -18.47 -6.43
C ALA A 161 -1.21 -17.15 -5.69
N GLU A 162 -1.90 -16.92 -4.58
CA GLU A 162 -1.70 -15.75 -3.71
C GLU A 162 -0.30 -15.74 -3.10
N LEU A 163 0.10 -16.88 -2.52
CA LEU A 163 1.44 -17.02 -1.93
C LEU A 163 2.53 -16.79 -2.98
N ALA A 164 2.40 -17.37 -4.17
CA ALA A 164 3.38 -17.21 -5.24
C ALA A 164 3.47 -15.76 -5.74
N VAL A 165 2.36 -15.01 -5.79
CA VAL A 165 2.39 -13.56 -6.11
C VAL A 165 3.12 -12.78 -5.02
N ALA A 166 2.82 -13.06 -3.76
CA ALA A 166 3.45 -12.37 -2.64
C ALA A 166 4.96 -12.62 -2.56
N GLU A 167 5.39 -13.88 -2.69
CA GLU A 167 6.81 -14.24 -2.71
C GLU A 167 7.56 -13.57 -3.88
N ARG A 168 6.96 -13.53 -5.08
CA ARG A 168 7.55 -12.79 -6.22
C ARG A 168 7.64 -11.29 -5.96
N ALA A 169 6.67 -10.70 -5.29
CA ALA A 169 6.68 -9.28 -4.96
C ALA A 169 7.82 -8.95 -3.97
N LEU A 170 7.99 -9.78 -2.93
CA LEU A 170 9.06 -9.62 -1.95
C LEU A 170 10.45 -9.85 -2.58
N ALA A 171 10.58 -10.84 -3.47
CA ALA A 171 11.83 -11.10 -4.19
C ALA A 171 12.23 -9.94 -5.14
N ALA A 172 11.29 -9.09 -5.55
CA ALA A 172 11.56 -7.94 -6.40
C ALA A 172 12.02 -6.69 -5.62
N VAL A 173 12.04 -6.74 -4.28
CA VAL A 173 12.53 -5.63 -3.45
C VAL A 173 14.07 -5.56 -3.56
N PRO A 174 14.64 -4.45 -4.08
CA PRO A 174 16.09 -4.27 -4.18
C PRO A 174 16.75 -4.25 -2.80
N ASP A 175 17.98 -4.75 -2.72
CA ASP A 175 18.80 -4.73 -1.51
C ASP A 175 18.08 -5.32 -0.29
N ALA A 176 17.30 -6.38 -0.49
CA ALA A 176 16.55 -7.06 0.56
C ALA A 176 17.22 -8.36 1.05
N PRO A 177 18.46 -8.35 1.61
CA PRO A 177 18.89 -9.48 2.41
C PRO A 177 18.12 -9.42 3.73
N GLU A 178 17.06 -10.23 3.79
CA GLU A 178 16.29 -10.64 4.96
C GLU A 178 15.42 -9.55 5.61
N LEU A 179 14.33 -9.18 4.93
CA LEU A 179 13.20 -8.53 5.60
C LEU A 179 12.76 -9.37 6.80
N LEU A 180 12.94 -8.84 8.01
CA LEU A 180 12.50 -9.50 9.23
C LEU A 180 10.98 -9.68 9.22
N TYR A 181 10.26 -8.73 8.62
CA TYR A 181 8.82 -8.81 8.43
C TYR A 181 8.40 -8.11 7.13
N ALA A 182 7.27 -8.52 6.61
CA ALA A 182 6.58 -7.82 5.53
C ALA A 182 5.08 -8.13 5.59
N ARG A 183 4.25 -7.23 5.06
CA ARG A 183 2.87 -7.55 4.69
C ARG A 183 2.66 -7.30 3.22
N VAL A 184 2.08 -8.29 2.53
CA VAL A 184 1.67 -8.16 1.13
C VAL A 184 0.16 -8.17 1.08
N ASP A 185 -0.43 -7.08 0.63
CA ASP A 185 -1.87 -6.98 0.44
C ASP A 185 -2.23 -7.29 -1.01
N LEU A 186 -3.14 -8.25 -1.20
CA LEU A 186 -3.55 -8.80 -2.47
C LEU A 186 -5.04 -8.61 -2.74
N VAL A 187 -5.38 -8.42 -4.00
CA VAL A 187 -6.76 -8.43 -4.50
C VAL A 187 -6.85 -9.24 -5.78
N ASP A 188 -8.02 -9.78 -6.09
CA ASP A 188 -8.29 -10.33 -7.42
C ASP A 188 -8.42 -9.22 -8.46
N GLY A 189 -7.70 -9.38 -9.57
CA GLY A 189 -7.93 -8.63 -10.79
C GLY A 189 -9.20 -9.07 -11.51
N GLU A 190 -9.55 -8.35 -12.58
CA GLU A 190 -10.68 -8.69 -13.45
C GLU A 190 -10.54 -10.08 -14.11
N ASP A 191 -9.30 -10.56 -14.27
CA ASP A 191 -8.96 -11.90 -14.76
C ASP A 191 -9.02 -12.99 -13.67
N GLY A 192 -9.46 -12.64 -12.46
CA GLY A 192 -9.53 -13.54 -11.31
C GLY A 192 -8.17 -13.94 -10.73
N ARG A 193 -7.08 -13.30 -11.18
CA ARG A 193 -5.73 -13.58 -10.68
C ARG A 193 -5.37 -12.59 -9.56
N PRO A 194 -4.64 -13.04 -8.52
CA PRO A 194 -4.21 -12.15 -7.45
C PRO A 194 -3.20 -11.11 -7.96
N ARG A 195 -3.35 -9.89 -7.47
CA ARG A 195 -2.53 -8.72 -7.78
C ARG A 195 -2.12 -8.02 -6.51
N VAL A 196 -0.90 -7.50 -6.49
CA VAL A 196 -0.39 -6.73 -5.36
C VAL A 196 -1.05 -5.35 -5.34
N MET A 197 -1.69 -5.03 -4.22
CA MET A 197 -2.21 -3.70 -3.91
C MET A 197 -1.20 -2.87 -3.13
N GLU A 198 -0.51 -3.51 -2.17
CA GLU A 198 0.36 -2.83 -1.22
C GLU A 198 1.45 -3.75 -0.67
N LEU A 199 2.60 -3.14 -0.34
CA LEU A 199 3.69 -3.78 0.40
C LEU A 199 4.02 -2.91 1.62
N GLU A 200 3.82 -3.46 2.82
CA GLU A 200 4.25 -2.81 4.07
C GLU A 200 5.50 -3.50 4.61
N LEU A 201 6.64 -2.82 4.51
CA LEU A 201 7.96 -3.38 4.84
C LEU A 201 8.64 -2.72 6.05
N VAL A 202 8.06 -1.64 6.59
CA VAL A 202 8.66 -0.81 7.65
C VAL A 202 7.92 -0.97 8.97
N GLU A 203 6.60 -0.86 8.96
CA GLU A 203 5.79 -0.95 10.18
C GLU A 203 4.44 -1.64 9.92
N PRO A 204 4.45 -2.86 9.35
CA PRO A 204 3.21 -3.53 9.05
C PRO A 204 2.40 -3.81 10.32
N ASN A 205 1.09 -3.65 10.22
CA ASN A 205 0.21 -4.31 11.18
C ASN A 205 0.29 -5.82 10.95
N LEU A 206 0.93 -6.54 11.87
CA LEU A 206 1.12 -7.99 11.84
C LEU A 206 -0.10 -8.77 12.33
N PHE A 207 -1.20 -8.13 12.71
CA PHE A 207 -2.45 -8.79 13.13
C PHE A 207 -2.31 -9.94 14.15
N LEU A 208 -1.31 -9.87 15.04
CA LEU A 208 -1.05 -10.90 16.06
C LEU A 208 -2.23 -11.11 17.03
N CYS A 209 -3.07 -10.10 17.24
CA CYS A 209 -4.30 -10.25 18.03
C CYS A 209 -5.31 -11.21 17.39
N LEU A 210 -5.30 -11.32 16.05
CA LEU A 210 -6.12 -12.28 15.31
C LEU A 210 -5.46 -13.67 15.26
N HIS A 211 -4.13 -13.71 15.33
CA HIS A 211 -3.30 -14.90 15.23
C HIS A 211 -2.40 -15.09 16.46
N PRO A 212 -2.98 -15.37 17.65
CA PRO A 212 -2.20 -15.51 18.89
C PRO A 212 -1.13 -16.60 18.81
N GLU A 213 -1.33 -17.64 17.99
CA GLU A 213 -0.37 -18.70 17.71
C GLU A 213 0.93 -18.20 17.07
N SER A 214 0.87 -17.04 16.39
CA SER A 214 2.03 -16.43 15.73
C SER A 214 2.89 -15.57 16.65
N LEU A 215 2.40 -15.27 17.87
CA LEU A 215 3.10 -14.38 18.80
C LEU A 215 4.49 -14.91 19.18
N TRP A 216 4.57 -16.19 19.53
CA TRP A 216 5.82 -16.79 19.99
C TRP A 216 6.86 -16.98 18.89
N PRO A 217 6.51 -17.50 17.69
CA PRO A 217 7.41 -17.49 16.55
C PRO A 217 7.99 -16.10 16.24
N VAL A 218 7.17 -15.05 16.32
CA VAL A 218 7.63 -13.67 16.12
C VAL A 218 8.62 -13.25 17.21
N VAL A 219 8.32 -13.50 18.48
CA VAL A 219 9.22 -13.13 19.59
C VAL A 219 10.57 -13.83 19.47
N GLU A 220 10.58 -15.14 19.20
CA GLU A 220 11.82 -15.90 19.00
C GLU A 220 12.65 -15.32 17.86
N ALA A 221 12.02 -15.03 16.72
CA ALA A 221 12.71 -14.49 15.56
C ALA A 221 13.21 -13.05 15.78
N VAL A 222 12.50 -12.21 16.55
CA VAL A 222 12.98 -10.89 16.98
C VAL A 222 14.20 -11.03 17.89
N LEU A 223 14.16 -11.91 18.90
CA LEU A 223 15.28 -12.12 19.81
C LEU A 223 16.52 -12.64 19.07
N ALA A 224 16.32 -13.59 18.15
CA ALA A 224 17.39 -14.10 17.31
C ALA A 224 18.00 -13.00 16.40
N ALA A 225 17.18 -12.10 15.87
CA ALA A 225 17.65 -10.99 15.04
C ALA A 225 18.40 -9.92 15.85
N ALA A 226 17.97 -9.65 17.08
CA ALA A 226 18.60 -8.68 17.98
C ALA A 226 19.93 -9.16 18.57
N GLY A 227 20.19 -10.47 18.56
CA GLY A 227 21.45 -11.06 19.01
C GLY A 227 22.56 -11.10 17.96
N ARG A 228 22.33 -10.58 16.74
CA ARG A 228 23.31 -10.54 15.65
C ARG A 228 24.15 -9.27 15.67
#